data_AF-A0A176S299-F1
#
_entry.id   AF-A0A176S299-F1
#
_cell.length_a   1.000
_cell.length_b   1.000
_cell.length_c   1.000
_cell.angle_alpha   90.00
_cell.angle_beta   90.00
_cell.angle_gamma   90.00
#
_symmetry.space_group_name_H-M   'P 1'
#
loop_
_entity.id
_entity.type
_entity.pdbx_description
1 polymer ?
#
loop_
_entity_poly.entity_id
_entity_poly.type
_entity_poly.pdbx_seq_one_letter_code
_entity_poly.pdbx_strand_id
1 'polypeptide(L)'
;MAKANFETPAFRPYPVIPILKPGVMKGDGPFVAKPAMQEPLGYPAELVDNWQEVAIEKMGDLLKKYRSLRVYLDACVKCGACTDK
;
A
#
# COMPACT_ATOMS: atom_id res chain seq x y z
N MET A 1 8.85 -13.75 12.18
CA MET A 1 8.96 -12.41 11.58
C MET A 1 10.17 -12.44 10.66
N ALA A 2 10.07 -11.90 9.44
CA ALA A 2 11.23 -11.83 8.55
C ALA A 2 12.35 -11.07 9.28
N LYS A 3 13.51 -11.71 9.46
CA LYS A 3 14.70 -11.09 10.05
C LYS A 3 15.23 -10.10 9.03
N ALA A 4 14.71 -8.88 9.03
CA ALA A 4 15.30 -7.83 8.22
C ALA A 4 16.58 -7.33 8.90
N ASN A 5 17.64 -7.22 8.13
CA ASN A 5 18.97 -6.82 8.58
C ASN A 5 19.04 -5.29 8.68
N PHE A 6 18.37 -4.71 9.67
CA PHE A 6 18.47 -3.27 9.96
C PHE A 6 18.77 -3.02 11.44
N GLU A 7 19.48 -1.94 11.71
CA GLU A 7 19.83 -1.52 13.06
C GLU A 7 18.56 -1.08 13.80
N THR A 8 18.07 -1.93 14.70
CA THR A 8 16.96 -1.56 15.59
C THR A 8 17.52 -0.90 16.84
N PRO A 9 17.09 0.33 17.19
CA PRO A 9 17.53 0.96 18.42
C PRO A 9 17.05 0.16 19.63
N ALA A 10 17.93 0.00 20.63
CA ALA A 10 17.56 -0.65 21.90
C ALA A 10 16.46 0.13 22.62
N PHE A 11 15.62 -0.59 23.37
CA PHE A 11 14.60 0.00 24.23
C PHE A 11 15.23 0.91 25.28
N ARG A 12 14.60 2.06 25.55
CA ARG A 12 15.04 3.04 26.55
C ARG A 12 13.84 3.45 27.42
N PRO A 13 14.00 3.56 28.76
CA PRO A 13 12.92 4.01 29.65
C PRO A 13 12.40 5.41 29.30
N TYR A 14 13.31 6.28 28.86
CA TYR A 14 12.99 7.62 28.39
C TYR A 14 13.29 7.71 26.89
N PRO A 15 12.28 7.90 26.03
CA PRO A 15 12.48 8.03 24.60
C PRO A 15 13.12 9.38 24.28
N VAL A 16 14.28 9.35 23.64
CA VAL A 16 14.92 10.50 23.01
C VAL A 16 14.70 10.42 21.51
N ILE A 17 14.33 11.54 20.90
CA ILE A 17 14.10 11.64 19.46
C ILE A 17 15.46 11.37 18.75
N PRO A 18 15.56 10.32 17.92
CA PRO A 18 16.80 10.04 17.21
C PRO A 18 17.06 11.07 16.10
N ILE A 19 18.33 11.34 15.83
CA ILE A 19 18.74 12.21 14.72
C ILE A 19 18.38 11.53 13.39
N LEU A 20 17.80 12.28 12.46
CA LEU A 20 17.44 11.79 11.14
C LEU A 20 18.70 11.35 10.38
N LYS A 21 18.70 10.11 9.89
CA LYS A 21 19.78 9.54 9.05
C LYS A 21 19.27 9.43 7.61
N PRO A 22 19.84 10.17 6.65
CA PRO A 22 19.45 10.04 5.25
C PRO A 22 19.66 8.60 4.74
N GLY A 23 18.74 8.12 3.90
CA GLY A 23 18.86 6.81 3.25
C GLY A 23 18.44 5.60 4.09
N VAL A 24 17.85 5.78 5.29
CA VAL A 24 17.32 4.66 6.10
C VAL A 24 16.21 3.85 5.41
N MET A 25 15.53 4.43 4.41
CA MET A 25 14.50 3.77 3.62
C MET A 25 15.03 3.11 2.33
N LYS A 26 16.35 3.11 2.07
CA LYS A 26 16.95 2.49 0.86
C LYS A 26 17.02 0.95 0.89
N GLY A 27 16.33 0.30 1.83
CA GLY A 27 16.31 -1.17 1.92
C GLY A 27 15.55 -1.84 0.78
N ASP A 28 15.41 -3.16 0.86
CA ASP A 28 14.81 -4.03 -0.17
C ASP A 28 13.28 -3.87 -0.34
N GLY A 29 12.70 -2.82 0.24
CA GLY A 29 11.28 -2.50 0.17
C GLY A 29 10.52 -2.80 1.46
N PRO A 30 9.18 -2.63 1.42
CA PRO A 30 8.31 -2.87 2.57
C PRO A 30 8.18 -4.36 2.90
N PHE A 31 7.77 -4.66 4.12
CA PHE A 31 7.43 -6.03 4.52
C PHE A 31 6.15 -6.50 3.82
N VAL A 32 6.29 -7.48 2.93
CA VAL A 32 5.17 -8.06 2.19
C VAL A 32 4.24 -8.80 3.16
N ALA A 33 2.92 -8.56 3.01
CA ALA A 33 1.90 -9.21 3.81
C ALA A 33 1.91 -10.73 3.57
N LYS A 34 1.64 -11.51 4.62
CA LYS A 34 1.53 -12.97 4.49
C LYS A 34 0.31 -13.33 3.62
N PRO A 35 0.38 -14.40 2.81
CA PRO A 35 -0.74 -14.87 1.99
C PRO A 35 -2.05 -15.05 2.77
N ALA A 36 -1.98 -15.59 3.98
CA ALA A 36 -3.14 -15.82 4.85
C ALA A 36 -3.90 -14.54 5.26
N MET A 37 -3.29 -13.35 5.13
CA MET A 37 -3.97 -12.07 5.37
C MET A 37 -4.66 -11.54 4.11
N GLN A 38 -4.24 -11.96 2.92
CA GLN A 38 -4.77 -11.50 1.63
C GLN A 38 -6.03 -12.28 1.24
N GLU A 39 -6.08 -13.57 1.56
CA GLU A 39 -7.19 -14.47 1.18
C GLU A 39 -8.57 -14.00 1.67
N PRO A 40 -8.77 -13.57 2.94
CA PRO A 40 -10.08 -13.08 3.39
C PRO A 40 -10.51 -11.77 2.70
N LEU A 41 -9.56 -11.00 2.17
CA LEU A 41 -9.83 -9.78 1.42
C LEU A 41 -10.10 -10.05 -0.08
N GLY A 42 -9.94 -11.31 -0.51
CA GLY A 42 -10.08 -11.70 -1.91
C GLY A 42 -8.91 -11.23 -2.78
N TYR A 43 -7.76 -10.90 -2.19
CA TYR A 43 -6.57 -10.53 -2.93
C TYR A 43 -5.66 -11.73 -3.17
N PRO A 44 -5.00 -11.81 -4.35
CA PRO A 44 -4.00 -12.83 -4.60
C PRO A 44 -2.79 -12.64 -3.67
N ALA A 45 -2.13 -13.74 -3.32
CA ALA A 45 -0.95 -13.75 -2.46
C ALA A 45 0.26 -13.06 -3.10
N GLU A 46 0.37 -13.17 -4.42
CA GLU A 46 1.44 -12.60 -5.24
C GLU A 46 0.84 -11.84 -6.42
N LEU A 47 1.68 -11.02 -7.07
CA LEU A 47 1.28 -10.33 -8.29
C LEU A 47 1.12 -11.34 -9.42
N VAL A 48 -0.06 -11.41 -10.02
CA VAL A 48 -0.34 -12.28 -11.17
C VAL A 48 0.18 -11.65 -12.47
N ASP A 49 0.57 -12.45 -13.46
CA ASP A 49 1.16 -11.95 -14.70
C ASP A 49 0.23 -10.99 -15.47
N ASN A 50 -1.07 -11.27 -15.48
CA ASN A 50 -2.12 -10.47 -16.10
C ASN A 50 -2.83 -9.52 -15.11
N TRP A 51 -2.10 -9.01 -14.10
CA TRP A 51 -2.67 -8.19 -13.04
C TRP A 51 -3.38 -6.95 -13.57
N GLN A 52 -2.88 -6.39 -14.68
CA GLN A 52 -3.42 -5.17 -15.27
C GLN A 52 -4.82 -5.43 -15.85
N GLU A 53 -4.99 -6.52 -16.59
CA GLU A 53 -6.28 -6.93 -17.15
C GLU A 53 -7.28 -7.23 -16.04
N VAL A 54 -6.86 -8.00 -15.02
CA VAL A 54 -7.70 -8.35 -13.86
C VAL A 54 -8.15 -7.09 -13.11
N ALA A 55 -7.26 -6.13 -12.91
CA ALA A 55 -7.57 -4.86 -12.25
C ALA A 55 -8.55 -4.01 -13.08
N ILE A 56 -8.37 -3.93 -14.39
CA ILE A 56 -9.24 -3.18 -15.31
C ILE A 56 -10.64 -3.80 -15.34
N GLU A 57 -10.74 -5.12 -15.45
CA GLU A 57 -12.03 -5.83 -15.44
C GLU A 57 -12.78 -5.58 -14.12
N LYS A 58 -12.09 -5.74 -12.99
CA LYS A 58 -12.67 -5.49 -11.67
C LYS A 58 -13.14 -4.04 -11.51
N MET A 59 -12.36 -3.08 -12.01
CA MET A 59 -12.75 -1.67 -12.01
C MET A 59 -14.01 -1.45 -12.84
N GLY A 60 -14.10 -2.05 -14.04
CA GLY A 60 -15.29 -2.02 -14.88
C GLY A 60 -16.55 -2.51 -14.16
N ASP A 61 -16.46 -3.61 -13.43
CA ASP A 61 -17.56 -4.15 -12.63
C ASP A 61 -17.99 -3.21 -11.50
N LEU A 62 -17.02 -2.66 -10.77
CA LEU A 62 -17.30 -1.73 -9.67
C LEU A 62 -17.98 -0.45 -10.16
N LEU A 63 -17.57 0.07 -11.32
CA LEU A 63 -18.18 1.27 -11.92
C LEU A 63 -19.62 1.03 -12.36
N LYS A 64 -19.95 -0.17 -12.85
CA LYS A 64 -21.33 -0.57 -13.17
C LYS A 64 -22.19 -0.70 -11.91
N LYS A 65 -21.65 -1.33 -10.86
CA LYS A 65 -22.38 -1.63 -9.62
C LYS A 65 -22.58 -0.41 -8.71
N TYR A 66 -21.59 0.48 -8.63
CA TYR A 66 -21.57 1.57 -7.66
C TYR A 66 -21.51 2.95 -8.33
N ARG A 67 -22.63 3.68 -8.29
CA ARG A 67 -22.68 5.09 -8.72
C ARG A 67 -21.75 5.97 -7.87
N SER A 68 -21.64 5.70 -6.57
CA SER A 68 -20.76 6.44 -5.65
C SER A 68 -19.30 6.43 -6.12
N LEU A 69 -18.81 5.30 -6.64
CA LEU A 69 -17.45 5.20 -7.16
C LEU A 69 -17.24 6.08 -8.39
N ARG A 70 -18.20 6.11 -9.32
CA ARG A 70 -18.15 7.01 -10.49
C ARG A 70 -18.11 8.49 -10.07
N VAL A 71 -18.95 8.88 -9.11
CA VAL A 71 -18.98 10.26 -8.59
C VAL A 71 -17.69 10.60 -7.86
N TYR A 72 -17.17 9.68 -7.04
CA TYR A 72 -15.92 9.86 -6.33
C TYR A 72 -14.75 10.07 -7.30
N LEU A 73 -14.64 9.24 -8.34
CA LEU A 73 -13.57 9.38 -9.34
C LEU A 73 -13.68 10.73 -10.07
N ASP A 74 -14.88 11.12 -10.52
CA ASP A 74 -15.11 12.42 -11.16
C ASP A 74 -14.72 13.60 -10.27
N ALA A 75 -15.04 13.53 -8.96
CA ALA A 75 -14.67 14.55 -8.00
C ALA A 75 -13.17 14.54 -7.68
N CYS A 76 -12.57 13.36 -7.52
CA CYS A 76 -11.18 13.18 -7.09
C CYS A 76 -10.18 13.66 -8.16
N VAL A 77 -10.40 13.34 -9.44
CA VAL A 77 -9.51 13.84 -10.52
C VAL A 77 -9.61 15.36 -10.73
N LYS A 78 -10.72 15.97 -10.31
CA LYS A 78 -10.91 17.44 -10.40
C LYS A 78 -10.40 18.18 -9.19
N CYS A 79 -10.48 17.60 -8.00
CA CYS A 79 -10.04 18.29 -6.78
C CYS A 79 -8.51 18.34 -6.65
N GLY A 80 -7.79 17.39 -7.25
CA GLY A 80 -6.33 17.41 -7.30
C GLY A 80 -5.62 17.26 -5.95
N ALA A 81 -6.34 17.09 -4.83
CA ALA A 81 -5.76 17.04 -3.49
C ALA A 81 -4.76 15.89 -3.30
N CYS A 82 -4.88 14.81 -4.07
CA CYS A 82 -3.93 13.69 -4.03
C CYS A 82 -2.69 13.90 -4.91
N THR A 83 -2.77 14.83 -5.88
CA THR A 83 -1.66 15.30 -6.71
C THR A 83 -1.00 16.58 -6.17
N ASP A 84 -1.60 17.21 -5.16
CA ASP A 84 -1.02 18.33 -4.39
C ASP A 84 0.03 17.81 -3.40
N LYS A 85 1.10 17.23 -3.93
CA LYS A 85 2.33 16.89 -3.21
C LYS A 85 3.50 17.74 -3.69
#